data_AF-A0A969DNQ7-F1
#
_entry.id   AF-A0A969DNQ7-F1
#
_cell.length_a   1.000
_cell.length_b   1.000
_cell.length_c   1.000
_cell.angle_alpha   90.00
_cell.angle_beta   90.00
_cell.angle_gamma   90.00
#
_symmetry.space_group_name_H-M   'P 1'
#
loop_
_entity.id
_entity.type
_entity.pdbx_description
1 polymer ?
#
loop_
_entity_poly.entity_id
_entity_poly.type
_entity_poly.pdbx_seq_one_letter_code
_entity_poly.pdbx_strand_id
1 'polypeptide(L)'
;MLRAGIVGLPNVGKSTLFNALVANAKAEAANFPFCTIEPNVGVVSVPDARLDQLREISDSKQIVPTRMEFVDIAGLVEGASKGEGLGNQFLANIREVDAIVHVVRCFDDENIIHVSGSVDPA
;
A
#
# COMPACT_ATOMS: atom_id res chain seq x y z
N MET A 1 9.17 -1.04 -11.74
CA MET A 1 7.72 -0.78 -11.51
C MET A 1 7.64 0.17 -10.34
N LEU A 2 6.81 1.22 -10.38
CA LEU A 2 6.77 2.18 -9.27
C LEU A 2 6.18 1.50 -8.04
N ARG A 3 6.90 1.57 -6.91
CA ARG A 3 6.52 0.96 -5.62
C ARG A 3 6.16 2.05 -4.62
N ALA A 4 4.95 1.98 -4.07
CA ALA A 4 4.45 2.88 -3.05
C ALA A 4 4.35 2.13 -1.70
N GLY A 5 5.08 2.59 -0.69
CA GLY A 5 5.04 2.02 0.66
C GLY A 5 3.94 2.65 1.49
N ILE A 6 2.99 1.84 2.00
CA ILE A 6 1.96 2.31 2.91
C ILE A 6 2.52 2.30 4.33
N VAL A 7 2.54 3.47 4.98
CA VAL A 7 3.03 3.65 6.35
C VAL A 7 1.95 4.28 7.22
N GLY A 8 2.07 4.12 8.52
CA GLY A 8 1.18 4.73 9.50
C GLY A 8 1.37 4.10 10.88
N LEU A 9 0.81 4.74 11.90
CA LEU A 9 0.79 4.19 13.25
C LEU A 9 -0.04 2.90 13.31
N PRO A 10 0.10 2.08 14.37
CA PRO A 10 -0.82 0.98 14.62
C PRO A 10 -2.29 1.44 14.62
N ASN A 11 -3.18 0.59 14.12
CA ASN A 11 -4.64 0.80 14.14
C ASN A 11 -5.19 2.00 13.34
N VAL A 12 -4.41 2.60 12.43
CA VAL A 12 -4.90 3.68 11.54
C VAL A 12 -5.70 3.19 10.32
N GLY A 13 -5.86 1.87 10.16
CA GLY A 13 -6.57 1.28 9.02
C GLY A 13 -5.67 0.93 7.81
N LYS A 14 -4.34 0.92 7.99
CA LYS A 14 -3.35 0.60 6.94
C LYS A 14 -3.65 -0.71 6.19
N SER A 15 -3.82 -1.81 6.90
CA SER A 15 -4.09 -3.12 6.28
C SER A 15 -5.49 -3.20 5.66
N THR A 16 -6.47 -2.46 6.22
CA THR A 16 -7.80 -2.32 5.62
C THR A 16 -7.72 -1.63 4.26
N LEU A 17 -6.97 -0.52 4.17
CA LEU A 17 -6.72 0.19 2.91
C LEU A 17 -6.00 -0.70 1.89
N PHE A 18 -4.94 -1.39 2.32
CA PHE A 18 -4.21 -2.33 1.46
C PHE A 18 -5.12 -3.42 0.89
N ASN A 19 -5.90 -4.08 1.75
CA ASN A 19 -6.84 -5.12 1.32
C ASN A 19 -7.91 -4.57 0.37
N ALA A 20 -8.42 -3.37 0.63
CA ALA A 20 -9.39 -2.72 -0.27
C ALA A 20 -8.78 -2.40 -1.64
N LEU A 21 -7.53 -1.95 -1.70
CA LEU A 21 -6.81 -1.71 -2.94
C LEU A 21 -6.62 -3.01 -3.73
N VAL A 22 -6.14 -4.06 -3.08
CA VAL A 22 -5.90 -5.38 -3.71
C VAL A 22 -7.20 -6.03 -4.19
N ALA A 23 -8.26 -5.99 -3.37
CA ALA A 23 -9.55 -6.59 -3.70
C ALA A 23 -10.27 -5.86 -4.84
N ASN A 24 -10.30 -4.53 -4.81
CA ASN A 24 -10.96 -3.73 -5.87
C ASN A 24 -10.17 -3.72 -7.18
N ALA A 25 -8.85 -3.87 -7.13
CA ALA A 25 -8.03 -3.91 -8.32
C ALA A 25 -8.27 -5.16 -9.19
N LYS A 26 -9.07 -6.14 -8.73
CA LYS A 26 -8.98 -7.53 -9.19
C LYS A 26 -7.51 -7.86 -9.39
N ALA A 27 -6.67 -7.54 -8.38
CA ALA A 27 -5.25 -7.81 -8.46
C ALA A 27 -5.18 -9.26 -8.86
N GLU A 28 -4.79 -9.53 -10.11
CA GLU A 28 -4.56 -10.88 -10.50
C GLU A 28 -3.47 -11.28 -9.50
N ALA A 29 -3.80 -12.16 -8.57
CA ALA A 29 -2.86 -13.12 -8.05
C ALA A 29 -2.43 -14.02 -9.22
N ALA A 30 -2.13 -13.44 -10.39
CA ALA A 30 -1.33 -13.99 -11.42
C ALA A 30 0.00 -14.17 -10.71
N ASN A 31 0.33 -15.43 -10.47
CA ASN A 31 1.68 -15.86 -10.20
C ASN A 31 2.53 -15.37 -11.37
N PHE A 32 3.00 -14.11 -11.29
CA PHE A 32 3.99 -13.63 -12.23
C PHE A 32 5.22 -14.50 -11.95
N PRO A 33 5.70 -15.26 -12.95
CA PRO A 33 6.95 -15.95 -12.79
C PRO A 33 7.96 -14.87 -12.40
N PHE A 34 8.77 -15.11 -11.36
CA PHE A 34 9.75 -14.19 -10.74
C PHE A 34 9.35 -13.41 -9.48
N CYS A 35 8.11 -13.47 -8.98
CA CYS A 35 7.81 -12.88 -7.67
C CYS A 35 8.22 -13.84 -6.53
N THR A 36 9.34 -13.56 -5.87
CA THR A 36 9.69 -14.14 -4.55
C THR A 36 8.59 -13.77 -3.55
N ILE A 37 8.20 -14.69 -2.66
CA ILE A 37 7.21 -14.39 -1.61
C ILE A 37 7.84 -13.38 -0.65
N GLU A 38 7.58 -12.11 -0.92
CA GLU A 38 8.12 -10.93 -0.25
C GLU A 38 6.94 -10.09 0.29
N PRO A 39 7.16 -9.09 1.17
CA PRO A 39 6.15 -8.55 2.11
C PRO A 39 4.83 -8.23 1.41
N ASN A 40 3.68 -8.29 2.09
CA ASN A 40 2.33 -7.95 1.56
C ASN A 40 2.38 -6.89 0.43
N VAL A 41 2.57 -7.33 -0.82
CA VAL A 41 2.74 -6.49 -2.01
C VAL A 41 1.48 -6.70 -2.85
N GLY A 42 0.84 -5.59 -3.21
CA GLY A 42 -0.35 -5.57 -4.05
C GLY A 42 -0.05 -4.89 -5.37
N VAL A 43 -0.41 -5.52 -6.49
CA VAL A 43 -0.32 -4.88 -7.81
C VAL A 43 -1.68 -4.30 -8.18
N VAL A 44 -1.72 -3.01 -8.50
CA VAL A 44 -2.95 -2.29 -8.85
C VAL A 44 -2.81 -1.65 -10.22
N SER A 45 -3.84 -1.79 -11.06
CA SER A 45 -3.89 -1.12 -12.36
C SER A 45 -4.23 0.36 -12.20
N VAL A 46 -3.53 1.23 -12.92
CA VAL A 46 -3.80 2.67 -12.91
C VAL A 46 -5.03 2.95 -13.77
N PRO A 47 -6.10 3.54 -13.22
CA PRO A 47 -7.28 3.88 -13.99
C PRO A 47 -6.97 4.99 -14.99
N ASP A 48 -7.22 4.74 -16.27
CA ASP A 48 -6.99 5.70 -17.34
C ASP A 48 -8.06 5.57 -18.43
N ALA A 49 -9.05 6.47 -18.40
CA ALA A 49 -10.16 6.49 -19.35
C ALA A 49 -9.72 6.74 -20.81
N ARG A 50 -8.49 7.23 -21.03
CA ARG A 50 -7.95 7.41 -22.39
C ARG A 50 -7.69 6.08 -23.07
N LEU A 51 -7.41 5.02 -22.31
CA LEU A 51 -7.19 3.69 -22.87
C LEU A 51 -8.45 3.12 -23.51
N ASP A 52 -9.63 3.43 -22.95
CA ASP A 52 -10.91 3.04 -23.54
C ASP A 52 -11.16 3.77 -24.87
N GLN A 53 -10.87 5.06 -24.92
CA GLN A 53 -10.97 5.86 -26.15
C GLN A 53 -10.02 5.33 -27.24
N LEU A 54 -8.78 5.02 -26.88
CA LEU A 54 -7.80 4.44 -27.81
C LEU A 54 -8.25 3.07 -28.31
N ARG A 55 -8.88 2.24 -27.46
CA ARG A 55 -9.45 0.96 -27.89
C ARG A 55 -10.53 1.16 -28.94
N GLU A 56 -11.43 2.13 -28.75
CA GLU A 56 -12.50 2.44 -29.71
C GLU A 56 -11.96 2.97 -31.04
N ILE A 57 -10.87 3.74 -31.03
CA ILE A 57 -10.26 4.26 -32.27
C ILE A 57 -9.48 3.17 -33.02
N SER A 58 -8.85 2.25 -32.31
CA SER A 58 -7.93 1.25 -32.89
C SER A 58 -8.53 -0.15 -33.08
N ASP A 59 -9.75 -0.38 -32.59
CA ASP A 59 -10.38 -1.70 -32.47
C ASP A 59 -9.48 -2.75 -31.77
N SER A 60 -8.72 -2.31 -30.76
CA SER A 60 -7.83 -3.21 -30.03
C SER A 60 -8.61 -4.31 -29.29
N LYS A 61 -8.16 -5.55 -29.42
CA LYS A 61 -8.76 -6.72 -28.76
C LYS A 61 -8.61 -6.70 -27.23
N GLN A 62 -7.63 -5.97 -26.72
CA GLN A 62 -7.34 -5.90 -25.28
C GLN A 62 -6.82 -4.53 -24.88
N ILE A 63 -7.09 -4.16 -23.62
CA ILE A 63 -6.51 -2.99 -22.96
C ILE A 63 -5.51 -3.51 -21.93
N VAL A 64 -4.29 -2.98 -21.99
CA VAL A 64 -3.23 -3.29 -21.01
C VAL A 64 -2.91 -1.99 -20.26
N PRO A 65 -3.44 -1.81 -19.04
CA PRO A 65 -3.17 -0.60 -18.26
C PRO A 65 -1.75 -0.62 -17.67
N THR A 66 -1.23 0.57 -17.37
CA THR A 66 -0.07 0.71 -16.48
C THR A 66 -0.43 0.14 -15.11
N ARG A 67 0.55 -0.47 -14.44
CA ARG A 67 0.39 -1.03 -13.10
C ARG A 67 1.35 -0.39 -12.12
N MET A 68 0.97 -0.35 -10.85
CA MET A 68 1.78 0.12 -9.72
C MET A 68 1.79 -0.94 -8.62
N GLU A 69 2.87 -0.97 -7.85
CA GLU A 69 2.99 -1.83 -6.67
C GLU A 69 2.73 -1.03 -5.40
N PHE A 70 1.95 -1.60 -4.50
CA PHE A 70 1.78 -1.13 -3.13
C PHE A 70 2.44 -2.12 -2.19
N VAL A 71 3.25 -1.63 -1.27
CA VAL A 71 3.93 -2.44 -0.26
C VAL A 71 3.35 -2.06 1.09
N ASP A 72 2.78 -3.03 1.82
CA ASP A 72 2.36 -2.78 3.20
C ASP A 72 3.58 -2.81 4.12
N ILE A 73 4.06 -1.64 4.54
CA ILE A 73 5.19 -1.53 5.47
C ILE A 73 4.66 -1.71 6.89
N ALA A 74 5.25 -2.65 7.64
CA ALA A 74 4.91 -2.87 9.04
C ALA A 74 4.95 -1.55 9.83
N GLY A 75 3.98 -1.33 10.72
CA GLY A 75 3.89 -0.08 11.47
C GLY A 75 5.10 0.12 12.40
N LEU A 76 5.52 1.39 12.56
CA LEU A 76 6.46 1.78 13.62
C LEU A 76 5.80 1.52 14.97
N VAL A 77 6.37 0.60 15.76
CA VAL A 77 5.98 0.41 17.16
C VAL A 77 6.77 1.39 18.02
N GLU A 78 6.11 1.96 19.01
CA GLU A 78 6.75 2.84 20.00
C GLU A 78 7.94 2.10 20.66
N GLY A 79 9.13 2.69 20.59
CA GLY A 79 10.37 2.05 21.07
C GLY A 79 11.29 1.47 19.98
N ALA A 80 10.88 1.46 18.71
CA ALA A 80 11.72 1.04 17.59
C ALA A 80 13.04 1.82 17.46
N SER A 81 13.10 3.04 17.99
CA SER A 81 14.31 3.89 18.07
C SER A 81 15.29 3.50 19.18
N LYS A 82 14.92 2.60 20.10
CA LYS A 82 15.76 2.17 21.23
C LYS A 82 16.68 0.98 20.90
N GLY A 83 16.75 0.57 19.63
CA GLY A 83 17.72 -0.42 19.16
C GLY A 83 17.24 -1.87 19.10
N GLU A 84 15.94 -2.14 19.27
CA GLU A 84 15.37 -3.50 19.15
C GLU A 84 15.32 -4.06 17.71
N GLY A 85 15.99 -3.41 16.75
CA GLY A 85 16.10 -3.87 15.35
C GLY A 85 14.87 -3.59 14.47
N LEU A 86 13.68 -3.42 15.06
CA LEU A 86 12.43 -3.14 14.33
C LEU A 86 12.45 -1.81 13.55
N GLY A 87 13.11 -0.77 14.10
CA GLY A 87 13.21 0.54 13.43
C GLY A 87 14.09 0.52 12.18
N ASN A 88 15.19 -0.25 12.20
CA ASN A 88 16.08 -0.36 11.05
C ASN A 88 15.43 -1.18 9.92
N GLN A 89 14.67 -2.22 10.25
CA GLN A 89 13.92 -2.98 9.25
C GLN A 89 12.80 -2.14 8.62
N PHE A 90 12.13 -1.30 9.42
CA PHE A 90 11.17 -0.32 8.91
C PHE A 90 11.83 0.66 7.92
N LEU A 91 12.95 1.26 8.31
CA LEU A 91 13.69 2.20 7.44
C LEU A 91 14.25 1.53 6.19
N ALA A 92 14.69 0.26 6.29
CA ALA A 92 15.11 -0.52 5.13
C ALA A 92 13.95 -0.68 4.14
N ASN A 93 12.76 -1.08 4.60
CA ASN A 93 11.58 -1.20 3.75
C ASN A 93 11.16 0.13 3.09
N ILE A 94 11.30 1.26 3.80
CA ILE A 94 11.06 2.59 3.22
C ILE A 94 12.07 2.93 2.12
N ARG A 95 13.33 2.52 2.25
CA ARG A 95 14.35 2.78 1.22
C ARG A 95 14.11 2.01 -0.07
N GLU A 96 13.36 0.92 -0.02
CA GLU A 96 13.04 0.05 -1.16
C GLU A 96 11.78 0.50 -1.94
N VAL A 97 11.15 1.61 -1.54
CA VAL A 97 9.98 2.18 -2.23
C VAL A 97 10.29 3.55 -2.84
N ASP A 98 9.61 3.87 -3.93
CA ASP A 98 9.77 5.14 -4.65
C ASP A 98 8.90 6.26 -4.06
N ALA A 99 7.81 5.88 -3.37
CA ALA A 99 6.85 6.82 -2.79
C ALA A 99 6.31 6.31 -1.44
N ILE A 100 5.90 7.23 -0.58
CA ILE A 100 5.29 6.93 0.72
C ILE A 100 3.82 7.34 0.70
N VAL A 101 2.94 6.42 1.10
CA VAL A 101 1.51 6.66 1.36
C VAL A 101 1.31 6.64 2.87
N HIS A 102 1.24 7.82 3.49
CA HIS A 102 1.07 7.95 4.93
C HIS A 102 -0.42 7.94 5.30
N VAL A 103 -0.85 6.90 6.01
CA VAL A 103 -2.21 6.75 6.51
C VAL A 103 -2.32 7.37 7.89
N VAL A 104 -3.17 8.39 7.99
CA VAL A 104 -3.45 9.12 9.24
C VAL A 104 -4.87 8.81 9.68
N ARG A 105 -5.05 8.50 10.97
CA ARG A 105 -6.38 8.24 11.55
C ARG A 105 -7.08 9.58 11.82
N CYS A 106 -8.20 9.80 11.15
CA CYS A 106 -9.06 10.97 11.34
C CYS A 106 -10.48 10.58 11.76
N PHE A 107 -10.62 9.49 12.52
CA PHE A 107 -11.89 9.00 13.02
C PHE A 107 -11.75 8.50 14.47
N ASP A 108 -12.79 8.75 15.26
CA ASP A 108 -12.91 8.24 16.62
C ASP A 108 -13.71 6.94 16.62
N ASP A 109 -13.21 5.94 17.35
CA ASP A 109 -13.90 4.67 17.59
C ASP A 109 -13.47 4.16 18.96
N GLU A 110 -14.44 4.03 19.86
CA GLU A 110 -14.24 3.56 21.24
C GLU A 110 -13.72 2.11 21.30
N ASN A 111 -13.91 1.33 20.25
CA ASN A 111 -13.43 -0.05 20.16
C ASN A 111 -11.97 -0.15 19.67
N ILE A 112 -11.36 0.96 19.25
CA ILE A 112 -10.03 0.97 18.63
C ILE A 112 -9.06 1.78 19.49
N ILE A 113 -8.24 1.06 20.25
CA ILE A 113 -7.21 1.63 21.12
C ILE A 113 -6.20 2.42 20.29
N HIS A 114 -6.03 3.71 20.62
CA HIS A 114 -4.99 4.57 20.09
C HIS A 114 -3.71 4.45 20.93
N VAL A 115 -2.55 4.37 20.28
CA VAL A 115 -1.26 4.14 20.96
C VAL A 115 -0.90 5.28 21.93
N SER A 116 -1.25 6.51 21.59
CA SER A 116 -1.03 7.72 22.41
C SER A 116 -2.25 8.15 23.26
N GLY A 117 -3.27 7.30 23.40
CA GLY A 117 -4.45 7.55 24.24
C GLY A 117 -5.49 8.53 23.68
N SER A 118 -5.16 9.36 22.68
CA SER A 118 -6.12 10.20 21.95
C SER A 118 -5.76 10.27 20.46
N VAL A 119 -6.76 10.43 19.61
CA VAL A 119 -6.58 10.61 18.16
C VAL A 119 -6.26 12.08 17.91
N ASP A 120 -5.04 12.36 17.47
CA ASP A 120 -4.60 13.70 17.06
C ASP A 120 -3.84 13.60 15.72
N PRO A 121 -4.50 13.93 14.59
CA PRO A 121 -3.87 13.86 13.27
C PRO A 121 -3.08 15.12 12.90
N ALA A 122 -3.14 16.18 13.71
CA ALA A 122 -2.58 17.50 13.41
C ALA A 122 -1.08 17.63 13.72
#